data_AF-A0A8B9INW3-F1
#
_entry.id   AF-A0A8B9INW3-F1
#
_cell.length_a   1.000
_cell.length_b   1.000
_cell.length_c   1.000
_cell.angle_alpha   90.00
_cell.angle_beta   90.00
_cell.angle_gamma   90.00
#
_symmetry.space_group_name_H-M   'P 1'
#
loop_
_entity.id
_entity.type
_entity.pdbx_description
1 polymer ?
#
loop_
_entity_poly.entity_id
_entity_poly.type
_entity_poly.pdbx_seq_one_letter_code
_entity_poly.pdbx_strand_id
1 'polypeptide(L)'
;MPPPPPTCARAPAMQQVLDNLLGLPSAPGAADLDLIFLRGIMESPIVRSLAKAHERLEETKLEAVRDNNVELVQDILRDIGHLARQDSAAAELARILREPHFQSLLETHDSVASKSYETPPPSPVLDPTFNNQPVPPDAVRMVGIRKVAGENLGVTFRVERGELVIARILHGGMVAQQGLLHVGDVIREVNGREVGSDPRALQDSLRHASGSVVLKILPSYQEPHPPRQVFVKCHFDYDPASDSLIPCKEAGLRFAAGDLLQIVNQDDPNWWQACHVEGGSAGLVPSQLLEEKRKAFVKRDVEVPPASGALCGSLSGKRKKRMMYLTTKNAEFDRHELLIYEEVARMPPFRRKTLVLIGAQGVGRRSLKNKLLMSDQARYGTTIPYTSRKPKESEKDGHGYRFVSRGEMEADIKAGRYLEHGEYEGNLYGTKIDSIRAVVDAGKMCILDVNPQAVKVLRTAEFVPYVVFIEAPGPDTLRAMNRAALESGVATKQLTEADARRTVEESSRIQRGYGHYFDLSLTNDDLECTFGRLRQAMERLRAEPQWVPVSWVY
;
A
#
# COMPACT_ATOMS: atom_id res chain seq x y z
N MET A 1 45.61 0.09 47.86
CA MET A 1 44.74 0.49 46.74
C MET A 1 43.31 0.18 47.12
N PRO A 2 42.41 1.17 47.19
CA PRO A 2 40.99 0.92 47.40
C PRO A 2 40.38 0.27 46.14
N PRO A 3 39.31 -0.53 46.27
CA PRO A 3 38.61 -1.11 45.13
C PRO A 3 37.92 -0.03 44.29
N PRO A 4 37.69 -0.26 42.98
CA PRO A 4 37.01 0.69 42.13
C PRO A 4 35.54 0.90 42.59
N PRO A 5 34.95 2.07 42.34
CA PRO A 5 33.56 2.32 42.69
C PRO A 5 32.64 1.39 41.87
N PRO A 6 31.49 0.95 42.42
CA PRO A 6 30.54 0.14 41.69
C PRO A 6 29.99 0.95 40.51
N THR A 7 30.05 0.35 39.33
CA THR A 7 29.38 0.83 38.12
C THR A 7 27.90 1.01 38.43
N CYS A 8 27.40 2.24 38.30
CA CYS A 8 26.00 2.58 38.44
C CYS A 8 25.22 1.90 37.30
N ALA A 9 24.69 0.71 37.56
CA ALA A 9 23.66 0.13 36.73
C ALA A 9 22.45 1.08 36.81
N ARG A 10 22.14 1.76 35.70
CA ARG A 10 20.92 2.58 35.60
C ARG A 10 19.73 1.69 35.96
N ALA A 11 19.05 2.02 37.06
CA ALA A 11 17.77 1.41 37.36
C ALA A 11 16.80 1.68 36.19
N PRO A 12 15.93 0.73 35.83
CA PRO A 12 14.94 0.95 34.78
C PRO A 12 14.13 2.21 35.07
N ALA A 13 13.85 3.02 34.05
CA ALA A 13 13.23 4.35 34.20
C ALA A 13 11.94 4.30 35.03
N MET A 14 11.19 3.20 34.92
CA MET A 14 9.97 2.99 35.69
C MET A 14 10.22 2.67 37.18
N GLN A 15 11.31 1.97 37.50
CA GLN A 15 11.73 1.74 38.89
C GLN A 15 12.17 3.06 39.52
N GLN A 16 12.82 3.94 38.75
CA GLN A 16 13.20 5.28 39.17
C GLN A 16 11.98 6.16 39.49
N VAL A 17 10.90 6.05 38.70
CA VAL A 17 9.63 6.75 38.97
C VAL A 17 8.95 6.21 40.23
N LEU A 18 8.97 4.88 40.45
CA LEU A 18 8.46 4.24 41.67
C LEU A 18 9.23 4.66 42.92
N ASP A 19 10.56 4.71 42.83
CA ASP A 19 11.42 5.13 43.94
C ASP A 19 11.24 6.63 44.25
N ASN A 20 11.02 7.46 43.23
CA ASN A 20 10.69 8.88 43.40
C ASN A 20 9.30 9.09 44.02
N LEU A 21 8.33 8.23 43.72
CA LEU A 21 7.01 8.24 44.36
C LEU A 21 7.06 7.87 45.85
N LEU A 22 8.03 7.05 46.28
CA LEU A 22 8.27 6.72 47.69
C LEU A 22 8.91 7.87 48.48
N GLY A 23 9.59 8.79 47.79
CA GLY A 23 10.33 9.91 48.39
C GLY A 23 9.56 11.22 48.49
N LEU A 24 8.32 11.29 47.99
CA LEU A 24 7.50 12.50 48.08
C LEU A 24 6.99 12.68 49.52
N PRO A 25 7.33 13.77 50.23
CA PRO A 25 6.63 14.13 51.46
C PRO A 25 5.15 14.39 51.11
N SER A 26 4.25 14.11 52.05
CA SER A 26 2.85 14.59 51.97
C SER A 26 2.87 16.13 52.01
N ALA A 27 3.10 16.72 50.85
CA ALA A 27 3.10 18.16 50.60
C ALA A 27 1.67 18.58 50.21
N PRO A 28 1.23 19.79 50.58
CA PRO A 28 -0.18 20.13 50.77
C PRO A 28 -0.96 20.41 49.47
N GLY A 29 -0.60 19.76 48.36
CA GLY A 29 -1.18 20.03 47.03
C GLY A 29 -1.64 18.80 46.25
N ALA A 30 -1.33 17.58 46.69
CA ALA A 30 -1.84 16.35 46.06
C ALA A 30 -2.78 15.66 47.05
N ALA A 31 -4.00 15.33 46.63
CA ALA A 31 -4.91 14.56 47.48
C ALA A 31 -4.30 13.17 47.71
N ASP A 32 -4.15 12.73 48.97
CA ASP A 32 -3.55 11.44 49.31
C ASP A 32 -4.18 10.26 48.53
N LEU A 33 -5.47 10.38 48.20
CA LEU A 33 -6.22 9.44 47.36
C LEU A 33 -5.65 9.30 45.93
N ASP A 34 -5.20 10.39 45.31
CA ASP A 34 -4.63 10.38 43.95
C ASP A 34 -3.25 9.74 43.94
N LEU A 35 -2.45 9.96 44.99
CA LEU A 35 -1.14 9.32 45.15
C LEU A 35 -1.29 7.82 45.42
N ILE A 36 -2.26 7.41 46.24
CA ILE A 36 -2.59 6.00 46.48
C ILE A 36 -3.10 5.34 45.19
N PHE A 37 -3.94 6.04 44.42
CA PHE A 37 -4.44 5.55 43.13
C PHE A 37 -3.32 5.39 42.10
N LEU A 38 -2.44 6.39 41.95
CA LEU A 38 -1.29 6.31 41.07
C LEU A 38 -0.36 5.15 41.47
N ARG A 39 -0.13 4.97 42.77
CA ARG A 39 0.64 3.85 43.31
C ARG A 39 -0.01 2.51 42.96
N GLY A 40 -1.32 2.40 43.12
CA GLY A 40 -2.09 1.21 42.74
C GLY A 40 -2.01 0.88 41.24
N ILE A 41 -2.01 1.89 40.37
CA ILE A 41 -1.79 1.71 38.94
C ILE A 41 -0.36 1.25 38.66
N MET A 42 0.65 1.89 39.24
CA MET A 42 2.06 1.57 39.02
C MET A 42 2.47 0.21 39.58
N GLU A 43 1.83 -0.24 40.66
CA GLU A 43 2.03 -1.56 41.24
C GLU A 43 1.23 -2.66 40.54
N SER A 44 0.34 -2.30 39.61
CA SER A 44 -0.47 -3.26 38.85
C SER A 44 0.41 -4.25 38.08
N PRO A 45 0.14 -5.56 38.18
CA PRO A 45 0.85 -6.58 37.41
C PRO A 45 0.82 -6.32 35.90
N ILE A 46 -0.24 -5.68 35.41
CA ILE A 46 -0.44 -5.34 34.00
C ILE A 46 0.52 -4.22 33.59
N VAL A 47 0.61 -3.15 34.38
CA VAL A 47 1.50 -2.01 34.11
C VAL A 47 2.96 -2.42 34.21
N ARG A 48 3.35 -3.22 35.21
CA ARG A 48 4.70 -3.80 35.28
C ARG A 48 5.03 -4.75 34.13
N SER A 49 4.04 -5.47 33.60
CA SER A 49 4.24 -6.36 32.45
C SER A 49 4.39 -5.55 31.15
N LEU A 50 3.63 -4.48 31.00
CA LEU A 50 3.75 -3.52 29.90
C LEU A 50 5.09 -2.78 29.95
N ALA A 51 5.54 -2.39 31.13
CA ALA A 51 6.87 -1.81 31.37
C ALA A 51 7.99 -2.71 30.86
N LYS A 52 8.00 -3.97 31.32
CA LYS A 52 8.98 -4.98 30.92
C LYS A 52 8.88 -5.32 29.43
N ALA A 53 7.70 -5.19 28.83
CA ALA A 53 7.52 -5.37 27.40
C ALA A 53 8.07 -4.18 26.60
N HIS A 54 7.85 -2.96 27.07
CA HIS A 54 8.37 -1.73 26.45
C HIS A 54 9.90 -1.68 26.53
N GLU A 55 10.47 -1.97 27.71
CA GLU A 55 11.94 -2.06 27.90
C GLU A 55 12.58 -3.15 27.03
N ARG A 56 11.88 -4.26 26.78
CA ARG A 56 12.33 -5.31 25.85
C ARG A 56 12.20 -4.96 24.38
N LEU A 57 11.35 -3.98 24.04
CA LEU A 57 11.16 -3.51 22.66
C LEU A 57 12.13 -2.38 22.31
N GLU A 58 12.61 -1.61 23.30
CA GLU A 58 13.59 -0.54 23.09
C GLU A 58 15.03 -1.03 22.79
N GLU A 59 15.35 -2.31 23.01
CA GLU A 59 16.69 -2.87 22.78
C GLU A 59 16.88 -3.58 21.43
N THR A 60 16.29 -3.06 20.35
CA THR A 60 16.79 -3.38 19.00
C THR A 60 17.37 -2.11 18.38
N LYS A 61 18.50 -1.65 18.94
CA LYS A 61 19.36 -0.71 18.23
C LYS A 61 19.93 -1.45 17.02
N LEU A 62 19.36 -1.17 15.85
CA LEU A 62 19.95 -1.56 14.59
C LEU A 62 21.26 -0.78 14.45
N GLU A 63 22.38 -1.46 14.59
CA GLU A 63 23.70 -0.92 14.32
C GLU A 63 24.10 -1.30 12.90
N ALA A 64 24.69 -0.36 12.17
CA ALA A 64 25.20 -0.64 10.84
C ALA A 64 26.35 -1.66 10.96
N VAL A 65 26.35 -2.67 10.08
CA VAL A 65 27.40 -3.70 10.06
C VAL A 65 28.76 -3.10 9.69
N ARG A 66 28.74 -2.03 8.87
CA ARG A 66 29.91 -1.25 8.43
C ARG A 66 29.46 0.12 7.92
N ASP A 67 30.38 1.06 7.77
CA ASP A 67 30.13 2.43 7.31
C ASP A 67 31.08 2.90 6.19
N ASN A 68 31.90 2.00 5.64
CA ASN A 68 32.89 2.31 4.60
C ASN A 68 32.86 1.33 3.40
N ASN A 69 31.66 0.95 2.96
CA ASN A 69 31.49 0.04 1.83
C ASN A 69 31.93 0.66 0.49
N VAL A 70 31.91 1.98 0.33
CA VAL A 70 32.43 2.66 -0.88
C VAL A 70 33.93 2.40 -1.02
N GLU A 71 34.71 2.57 0.04
CA GLU A 71 36.15 2.29 0.06
C GLU A 71 36.44 0.81 -0.24
N LEU A 72 35.65 -0.09 0.37
CA LEU A 72 35.78 -1.53 0.15
C LEU A 72 35.59 -1.90 -1.31
N VAL A 73 34.60 -1.31 -1.99
CA VAL A 73 34.38 -1.56 -3.42
C VAL A 73 35.51 -1.00 -4.28
N GLN A 74 36.12 0.13 -3.91
CA GLN A 74 37.29 0.65 -4.61
C GLN A 74 38.50 -0.29 -4.49
N ASP A 75 38.71 -0.90 -3.32
CA ASP A 75 39.76 -1.89 -3.11
C ASP A 75 39.49 -3.17 -3.91
N ILE A 76 38.25 -3.68 -3.87
CA ILE A 76 37.84 -4.84 -4.70
C ILE A 76 38.07 -4.54 -6.20
N LEU A 77 37.69 -3.35 -6.68
CA LEU A 77 37.89 -2.95 -8.08
C LEU A 77 39.37 -2.87 -8.48
N ARG A 78 40.25 -2.50 -7.54
CA ARG A 78 41.70 -2.49 -7.74
C ARG A 78 42.23 -3.91 -7.85
N ASP A 79 41.77 -4.79 -6.97
CA ASP A 79 42.19 -6.19 -6.91
C ASP A 79 41.71 -6.98 -8.12
N ILE A 80 40.45 -6.82 -8.54
CA ILE A 80 39.90 -7.58 -9.69
C ILE A 80 40.29 -6.97 -11.04
N GLY A 81 40.90 -5.78 -11.07
CA GLY A 81 41.20 -5.06 -12.32
C GLY A 81 42.09 -5.84 -13.29
N HIS A 82 43.01 -6.67 -12.78
CA HIS A 82 43.85 -7.54 -13.61
C HIS A 82 43.08 -8.77 -14.13
N LEU A 83 42.16 -9.32 -13.33
CA LEU A 83 41.30 -10.46 -13.68
C LEU A 83 40.22 -10.08 -14.70
N ALA A 84 39.71 -8.85 -14.63
CA ALA A 84 38.70 -8.34 -15.55
C ALA A 84 39.15 -8.32 -17.03
N ARG A 85 40.45 -8.43 -17.30
CA ARG A 85 40.97 -8.55 -18.68
C ARG A 85 40.97 -9.99 -19.21
N GLN A 86 40.82 -10.98 -18.34
CA GLN A 86 40.98 -12.39 -18.67
C GLN A 86 39.69 -13.19 -18.42
N ASP A 87 38.83 -12.74 -17.51
CA ASP A 87 37.62 -13.43 -17.08
C ASP A 87 36.39 -12.53 -17.30
N SER A 88 35.38 -13.07 -17.99
CA SER A 88 34.14 -12.34 -18.32
C SER A 88 33.27 -12.06 -17.10
N ALA A 89 33.28 -12.94 -16.09
CA ALA A 89 32.55 -12.73 -14.85
C ALA A 89 33.23 -11.67 -13.97
N ALA A 90 34.57 -11.63 -13.94
CA ALA A 90 35.31 -10.55 -13.29
C ALA A 90 35.08 -9.20 -13.99
N ALA A 91 34.99 -9.18 -15.32
CA ALA A 91 34.64 -7.99 -16.08
C ALA A 91 33.20 -7.52 -15.82
N GLU A 92 32.25 -8.45 -15.72
CA GLU A 92 30.86 -8.16 -15.39
C GLU A 92 30.73 -7.61 -13.96
N LEU A 93 31.40 -8.23 -12.98
CA LEU A 93 31.43 -7.76 -11.61
C LEU A 93 32.02 -6.35 -11.52
N ALA A 94 33.16 -6.10 -12.18
CA ALA A 94 33.76 -4.77 -12.22
C ALA A 94 32.84 -3.73 -12.88
N ARG A 95 32.02 -4.13 -13.86
CA ARG A 95 31.02 -3.26 -14.50
C ARG A 95 29.91 -2.91 -13.52
N ILE A 96 29.31 -3.89 -12.86
CA ILE A 96 28.23 -3.71 -11.88
C ILE A 96 28.70 -2.81 -10.73
N LEU A 97 29.87 -3.10 -10.17
CA LEU A 97 30.44 -2.33 -9.07
C LEU A 97 30.76 -0.88 -9.46
N ARG A 98 30.92 -0.55 -10.74
CA ARG A 98 31.14 0.82 -11.24
C ARG A 98 29.85 1.50 -11.71
N GLU A 99 28.70 0.83 -11.69
CA GLU A 99 27.45 1.45 -12.12
C GLU A 99 27.08 2.62 -11.19
N PRO A 100 26.68 3.79 -11.74
CA PRO A 100 26.40 4.98 -10.94
C PRO A 100 25.37 4.73 -9.84
N HIS A 101 24.31 3.98 -10.14
CA HIS A 101 23.26 3.65 -9.17
C HIS A 101 23.76 2.74 -8.04
N PHE A 102 24.70 1.83 -8.34
CA PHE A 102 25.28 0.95 -7.33
C PHE A 102 26.22 1.74 -6.41
N GLN A 103 27.02 2.65 -6.98
CA GLN A 103 27.87 3.56 -6.20
C GLN A 103 27.03 4.49 -5.31
N SER A 104 25.99 5.14 -5.85
CA SER A 104 25.10 6.00 -5.06
C SER A 104 24.37 5.26 -3.95
N LEU A 105 24.01 3.99 -4.16
CA LEU A 105 23.42 3.14 -3.13
C LEU A 105 24.40 2.92 -1.96
N LEU A 106 25.68 2.65 -2.26
CA LEU A 106 26.71 2.45 -1.25
C LEU A 106 27.05 3.75 -0.51
N GLU A 107 27.13 4.87 -1.22
CA GLU A 107 27.33 6.20 -0.63
C GLU A 107 26.18 6.55 0.32
N THR A 108 24.94 6.28 -0.10
CA THR A 108 23.74 6.48 0.73
C THR A 108 23.76 5.57 1.95
N HIS A 109 24.13 4.30 1.76
CA HIS A 109 24.31 3.36 2.87
C HIS A 109 25.34 3.87 3.89
N ASP A 110 26.52 4.27 3.44
CA ASP A 110 27.62 4.71 4.30
C ASP A 110 27.29 6.04 5.01
N SER A 111 26.58 6.96 4.34
CA SER A 111 26.03 8.18 4.96
C SER A 111 25.02 7.87 6.07
N VAL A 112 24.08 6.95 5.82
CA VAL A 112 23.10 6.52 6.83
C VAL A 112 23.78 5.76 7.98
N ALA A 113 24.73 4.88 7.66
CA ALA A 113 25.49 4.09 8.63
C ALA A 113 26.35 4.97 9.55
N SER A 114 27.00 6.00 9.00
CA SER A 114 27.80 6.98 9.73
C SER A 114 26.95 8.06 10.44
N LYS A 115 25.61 7.98 10.34
CA LYS A 115 24.66 8.93 10.95
C LYS A 115 24.89 10.39 10.51
N SER A 116 25.47 10.58 9.32
CA SER A 116 25.72 11.88 8.72
C SER A 116 24.50 12.29 7.89
N TYR A 117 23.47 12.78 8.56
CA TYR A 117 22.23 13.24 7.90
C TYR A 117 22.41 14.66 7.33
N GLU A 118 23.06 14.77 6.18
CA GLU A 118 22.90 15.93 5.29
C GLU A 118 22.18 15.48 4.01
N THR A 119 21.21 16.27 3.58
CA THR A 119 20.52 16.09 2.28
C THR A 119 21.54 16.14 1.13
N PRO A 120 21.62 15.11 0.27
CA PRO A 120 22.55 15.13 -0.86
C PRO A 120 22.10 16.15 -1.92
N PRO A 121 23.04 16.73 -2.70
CA PRO A 121 22.69 17.61 -3.81
C PRO A 121 22.03 16.79 -4.95
N PRO A 122 21.12 17.41 -5.73
CA PRO A 122 20.43 16.73 -6.82
C PRO A 122 21.40 16.28 -7.93
N SER A 123 21.19 15.08 -8.46
CA SER A 123 21.95 14.53 -9.59
C SER A 123 21.68 15.30 -10.89
N PRO A 124 22.66 15.41 -11.81
CA PRO A 124 22.51 16.18 -13.04
C PRO A 124 21.59 15.46 -14.04
N VAL A 125 20.52 16.13 -14.45
CA VAL A 125 19.59 15.63 -15.47
C VAL A 125 20.06 16.13 -16.85
N LEU A 126 20.05 15.21 -17.81
CA LEU A 126 20.28 15.47 -19.24
C LEU A 126 19.14 16.33 -19.82
N ASP A 127 19.54 17.43 -20.47
CA ASP A 127 18.67 18.37 -21.20
C ASP A 127 17.86 17.71 -22.33
N PRO A 128 16.60 18.16 -22.51
CA PRO A 128 16.14 18.54 -23.83
C PRO A 128 15.54 19.96 -23.79
N THR A 129 16.42 20.94 -23.95
CA THR A 129 16.29 22.11 -24.83
C THR A 129 14.98 22.91 -24.87
N PHE A 130 15.11 24.14 -24.34
CA PHE A 130 14.47 25.41 -24.72
C PHE A 130 13.01 25.64 -24.31
N ASN A 131 12.79 26.18 -23.10
CA ASN A 131 12.58 27.63 -22.89
C ASN A 131 12.38 27.92 -21.39
N ASN A 132 13.46 28.20 -20.65
CA ASN A 132 13.44 28.98 -19.41
C ASN A 132 14.88 29.10 -18.93
N GLN A 133 15.53 30.23 -19.23
CA GLN A 133 16.78 30.55 -18.53
C GLN A 133 16.46 30.71 -17.04
N PRO A 134 17.11 29.96 -16.12
CA PRO A 134 16.97 30.23 -14.70
C PRO A 134 17.58 31.59 -14.41
N VAL A 135 16.73 32.50 -13.91
CA VAL A 135 17.15 33.79 -13.37
C VAL A 135 18.14 33.52 -12.21
N PRO A 136 19.22 34.31 -12.03
CA PRO A 136 20.26 34.03 -11.03
C PRO A 136 19.69 33.84 -9.62
N PRO A 137 20.30 32.98 -8.78
CA PRO A 137 19.81 32.65 -7.43
C PRO A 137 19.71 33.85 -6.46
N ASP A 138 20.33 34.98 -6.80
CA ASP A 138 20.31 36.23 -6.01
C ASP A 138 19.35 37.31 -6.58
N ALA A 139 18.54 36.98 -7.59
CA ALA A 139 17.64 37.96 -8.19
C ALA A 139 16.43 38.24 -7.28
N VAL A 140 16.43 39.44 -6.69
CA VAL A 140 15.31 39.95 -5.89
C VAL A 140 14.09 40.15 -6.79
N ARG A 141 12.96 39.53 -6.43
CA ARG A 141 11.67 39.69 -7.10
C ARG A 141 10.79 40.66 -6.30
N MET A 142 10.22 41.66 -6.97
CA MET A 142 9.23 42.55 -6.36
C MET A 142 7.82 42.02 -6.64
N VAL A 143 7.03 41.82 -5.59
CA VAL A 143 5.67 41.32 -5.66
C VAL A 143 4.72 42.35 -5.08
N GLY A 144 3.74 42.79 -5.87
CA GLY A 144 2.66 43.66 -5.40
C GLY A 144 1.44 42.85 -4.99
N ILE A 145 1.07 42.91 -3.72
CA ILE A 145 -0.11 42.24 -3.15
C ILE A 145 -1.16 43.29 -2.82
N ARG A 146 -2.41 43.04 -3.21
CA ARG A 146 -3.55 43.88 -2.79
C ARG A 146 -4.12 43.36 -1.48
N LYS A 147 -3.95 44.12 -0.40
CA LYS A 147 -4.38 43.77 0.96
C LYS A 147 -5.62 44.57 1.39
N VAL A 148 -6.67 43.87 1.82
CA VAL A 148 -7.84 44.46 2.48
C VAL A 148 -7.50 44.77 3.94
N ALA A 149 -7.96 45.92 4.45
CA ALA A 149 -7.72 46.32 5.84
C ALA A 149 -8.35 45.30 6.81
N GLY A 150 -7.61 44.90 7.84
CA GLY A 150 -8.06 43.91 8.83
C GLY A 150 -7.94 42.44 8.41
N GLU A 151 -7.64 42.14 7.15
CA GLU A 151 -7.45 40.77 6.66
C GLU A 151 -5.97 40.34 6.75
N ASN A 152 -5.75 39.08 7.13
CA ASN A 152 -4.41 38.48 7.15
C ASN A 152 -4.02 38.02 5.74
N LEU A 153 -2.73 38.03 5.42
CA LEU A 153 -2.23 37.54 4.12
C LEU A 153 -2.48 36.03 3.90
N GLY A 154 -2.77 35.28 4.96
CA GLY A 154 -2.95 33.82 4.88
C GLY A 154 -1.63 33.08 4.74
N VAL A 155 -0.54 33.59 5.33
CA VAL A 155 0.78 32.94 5.33
C VAL A 155 1.33 32.84 6.75
N THR A 156 2.12 31.83 7.01
CA THR A 156 2.92 31.70 8.23
C THR A 156 4.40 31.84 7.91
N PHE A 157 5.15 32.39 8.85
CA PHE A 157 6.57 32.66 8.70
C PHE A 157 7.38 31.87 9.72
N ARG A 158 8.59 31.46 9.33
CA ARG A 158 9.62 30.96 10.24
C ARG A 158 10.89 31.79 10.06
N VAL A 159 11.73 31.83 11.09
CA VAL A 159 13.04 32.47 11.02
C VAL A 159 14.08 31.38 10.75
N GLU A 160 14.79 31.51 9.64
CA GLU A 160 15.83 30.56 9.22
C GLU A 160 17.10 31.33 8.89
N ARG A 161 18.20 31.04 9.61
CA ARG A 161 19.50 31.75 9.47
C ARG A 161 19.41 33.29 9.60
N GLY A 162 18.45 33.79 10.39
CA GLY A 162 18.22 35.22 10.59
C GLY A 162 17.33 35.86 9.52
N GLU A 163 16.83 35.08 8.57
CA GLU A 163 15.95 35.53 7.50
C GLU A 163 14.52 35.05 7.73
N LEU A 164 13.55 35.82 7.24
CA LEU A 164 12.15 35.55 7.44
C LEU A 164 11.59 34.83 6.21
N VAL A 165 11.34 33.53 6.38
CA VAL A 165 10.97 32.58 5.32
C VAL A 165 9.50 32.22 5.42
N ILE A 166 8.78 32.17 4.29
CA ILE A 166 7.41 31.68 4.23
C ILE A 166 7.40 30.18 4.54
N ALA A 167 6.80 29.80 5.67
CA ALA A 167 6.73 28.41 6.12
C ALA A 167 5.50 27.68 5.58
N ARG A 168 4.37 28.38 5.44
CA ARG A 168 3.11 27.80 4.93
C ARG A 168 2.24 28.89 4.30
N ILE A 169 1.48 28.51 3.28
CA ILE A 169 0.40 29.32 2.70
C ILE A 169 -0.92 28.62 3.02
N LEU A 170 -1.85 29.34 3.66
CA LEU A 170 -3.16 28.83 4.06
C LEU A 170 -4.10 28.81 2.86
N HIS A 171 -4.67 27.63 2.56
CA HIS A 171 -5.60 27.45 1.45
C HIS A 171 -6.83 28.35 1.62
N GLY A 172 -7.26 29.01 0.53
CA GLY A 172 -8.35 29.99 0.54
C GLY A 172 -7.98 31.40 1.01
N GLY A 173 -6.79 31.62 1.57
CA GLY A 173 -6.29 32.94 1.95
C GLY A 173 -5.86 33.81 0.76
N MET A 174 -5.71 35.11 0.98
CA MET A 174 -5.38 36.12 -0.04
C MET A 174 -4.14 35.76 -0.88
N VAL A 175 -3.05 35.33 -0.24
CA VAL A 175 -1.82 34.94 -0.94
C VAL A 175 -2.03 33.68 -1.78
N ALA A 176 -2.83 32.72 -1.30
CA ALA A 176 -3.15 31.50 -2.06
C ALA A 176 -3.97 31.82 -3.32
N GLN A 177 -4.89 32.79 -3.25
CA GLN A 177 -5.71 33.21 -4.39
C GLN A 177 -4.92 33.96 -5.46
N GLN A 178 -3.92 34.76 -5.05
CA GLN A 178 -3.11 35.54 -5.99
C GLN A 178 -1.95 34.73 -6.59
N GLY A 179 -1.46 33.69 -5.90
CA GLY A 179 -0.42 32.79 -6.42
C GLY A 179 0.95 33.45 -6.65
N LEU A 180 1.21 34.59 -6.00
CA LEU A 180 2.42 35.40 -6.24
C LEU A 180 3.57 35.09 -5.29
N LEU A 181 3.31 34.38 -4.19
CA LEU A 181 4.31 33.95 -3.21
C LEU A 181 4.25 32.43 -3.08
N HIS A 182 5.41 31.82 -2.79
CA HIS A 182 5.54 30.38 -2.58
C HIS A 182 6.13 30.07 -1.20
N VAL A 183 5.92 28.84 -0.74
CA VAL A 183 6.59 28.32 0.45
C VAL A 183 8.09 28.31 0.19
N GLY A 184 8.87 28.81 1.15
CA GLY A 184 10.32 28.99 1.02
C GLY A 184 10.75 30.38 0.56
N ASP A 185 9.87 31.22 0.01
CA ASP A 185 10.24 32.60 -0.36
C ASP A 185 10.71 33.38 0.90
N VAL A 186 11.81 34.13 0.75
CA VAL A 186 12.35 34.97 1.83
C VAL A 186 11.87 36.39 1.65
N ILE A 187 11.26 36.99 2.67
CA ILE A 187 10.84 38.40 2.62
C ILE A 187 11.97 39.29 3.13
N ARG A 188 12.47 40.17 2.24
CA ARG A 188 13.53 41.15 2.56
C ARG A 188 12.96 42.50 2.94
N GLU A 189 11.98 42.99 2.18
CA GLU A 189 11.37 44.30 2.42
C GLU A 189 9.86 44.27 2.27
N VAL A 190 9.17 45.10 3.05
CA VAL A 190 7.75 45.44 2.88
C VAL A 190 7.63 46.94 2.74
N ASN A 191 7.05 47.41 1.63
CA ASN A 191 6.85 48.82 1.31
C ASN A 191 8.14 49.66 1.44
N GLY A 192 9.29 49.09 1.04
CA GLY A 192 10.60 49.73 1.09
C GLY A 192 11.24 49.77 2.48
N ARG A 193 10.67 49.09 3.49
CA ARG A 193 11.28 48.90 4.81
C ARG A 193 11.83 47.49 4.93
N GLU A 194 13.09 47.38 5.35
CA GLU A 194 13.70 46.09 5.62
C GLU A 194 12.96 45.35 6.74
N VAL A 195 12.74 44.06 6.49
CA VAL A 195 12.13 43.14 7.43
C VAL A 195 13.28 42.46 8.17
N GLY A 196 13.43 42.78 9.45
CA GLY A 196 14.39 42.10 10.32
C GLY A 196 14.00 40.65 10.60
N SER A 197 14.76 39.98 11.47
CA SER A 197 14.52 38.58 11.84
C SER A 197 13.31 38.36 12.77
N ASP A 198 12.51 39.39 13.06
CA ASP A 198 11.36 39.31 13.97
C ASP A 198 10.03 39.22 13.21
N PRO A 199 9.33 38.05 13.26
CA PRO A 199 8.01 37.89 12.66
C PRO A 199 6.94 38.84 13.19
N ARG A 200 7.08 39.33 14.44
CA ARG A 200 6.10 40.25 15.04
C ARG A 200 6.17 41.63 14.40
N ALA A 201 7.38 42.15 14.17
CA ALA A 201 7.60 43.41 13.46
C ALA A 201 7.02 43.40 12.04
N LEU A 202 7.12 42.26 11.33
CA LEU A 202 6.49 42.07 10.04
C LEU A 202 4.96 42.04 10.15
N GLN A 203 4.42 41.29 11.10
CA GLN A 203 2.96 41.23 11.32
C GLN A 203 2.39 42.61 11.67
N ASP A 204 3.07 43.41 12.48
CA ASP A 204 2.64 44.75 12.84
C ASP A 204 2.74 45.72 11.65
N SER A 205 3.79 45.60 10.82
CA SER A 205 3.93 46.38 9.58
C SER A 205 2.84 46.05 8.56
N LEU A 206 2.45 44.78 8.46
CA LEU A 206 1.39 44.32 7.57
C LEU A 206 -0.02 44.59 8.12
N ARG A 207 -0.20 44.58 9.45
CA ARG A 207 -1.49 44.82 10.10
C ARG A 207 -2.05 46.20 9.75
N HIS A 208 -1.17 47.22 9.76
CA HIS A 208 -1.53 48.61 9.46
C HIS A 208 -1.49 48.95 7.96
N ALA A 209 -0.98 48.05 7.12
CA ALA A 209 -0.97 48.23 5.67
C ALA A 209 -2.33 47.87 5.07
N SER A 210 -2.86 48.73 4.22
CA SER A 210 -4.07 48.52 3.41
C SER A 210 -3.83 49.05 1.99
N GLY A 211 -4.44 48.40 0.99
CA GLY A 211 -4.22 48.71 -0.43
C GLY A 211 -3.05 47.93 -1.03
N SER A 212 -2.21 48.59 -1.83
CA SER A 212 -1.09 47.93 -2.53
C SER A 212 0.13 47.79 -1.61
N VAL A 213 0.46 46.56 -1.24
CA VAL A 213 1.67 46.21 -0.48
C VAL A 213 2.72 45.67 -1.43
N VAL A 214 3.89 46.29 -1.47
CA VAL A 214 5.01 45.82 -2.30
C VAL A 214 5.99 45.06 -1.41
N LEU A 215 6.25 43.80 -1.75
CA LEU A 215 7.22 42.95 -1.09
C LEU A 215 8.44 42.79 -1.99
N LYS A 216 9.65 42.99 -1.44
CA LYS A 216 10.86 42.47 -2.07
C LYS A 216 11.17 41.11 -1.48
N ILE A 217 11.21 40.10 -2.34
CA ILE A 217 11.45 38.72 -1.94
C ILE A 217 12.66 38.14 -2.65
N LEU A 218 13.35 37.24 -1.96
CA LEU A 218 14.24 36.28 -2.60
C LEU A 218 13.41 35.04 -2.91
N PRO A 219 13.13 34.73 -4.20
CA PRO A 219 12.32 33.58 -4.54
C PRO A 219 13.07 32.30 -4.15
N SER A 220 12.39 31.37 -3.50
CA SER A 220 12.91 30.02 -3.38
C SER A 220 12.76 29.35 -4.74
N TYR A 221 13.88 29.14 -5.44
CA TYR A 221 13.91 28.34 -6.68
C TYR A 221 13.72 26.84 -6.42
N GLN A 222 12.83 26.50 -5.49
CA GLN A 222 12.15 25.23 -5.60
C GLN A 222 11.16 25.41 -6.74
N GLU A 223 11.38 24.71 -7.86
CA GLU A 223 10.31 24.53 -8.83
C GLU A 223 9.05 24.21 -8.03
N PRO A 224 7.94 24.96 -8.18
CA PRO A 224 6.70 24.62 -7.53
C PRO A 224 6.35 23.25 -8.10
N HIS A 225 6.71 22.20 -7.36
CA HIS A 225 6.25 20.87 -7.65
C HIS A 225 4.74 21.03 -7.53
N PRO A 226 3.98 20.87 -8.63
CA PRO A 226 2.53 20.89 -8.51
C PRO A 226 2.19 19.92 -7.38
N PRO A 227 1.35 20.33 -6.40
CA PRO A 227 1.06 19.49 -5.25
C PRO A 227 0.70 18.10 -5.77
N ARG A 228 1.46 17.09 -5.34
CA ARG A 228 1.33 15.72 -5.84
C ARG A 228 -0.14 15.33 -5.65
N GLN A 229 -0.86 15.20 -6.76
CA GLN A 229 -2.27 14.81 -6.71
C GLN A 229 -2.31 13.35 -6.31
N VAL A 230 -2.71 13.10 -5.06
CA VAL A 230 -2.84 11.74 -4.53
C VAL A 230 -4.28 11.31 -4.73
N PHE A 231 -4.48 10.24 -5.50
CA PHE A 231 -5.78 9.61 -5.66
C PHE A 231 -5.75 8.25 -4.99
N VAL A 232 -6.83 7.90 -4.29
CA VAL A 232 -6.95 6.63 -3.60
C VAL A 232 -8.24 5.92 -3.99
N LYS A 233 -8.18 4.60 -4.08
CA LYS A 233 -9.35 3.72 -4.10
C LYS A 233 -9.67 3.27 -2.67
N CYS A 234 -10.92 3.43 -2.26
CA CYS A 234 -11.40 3.00 -0.94
C CYS A 234 -11.69 1.49 -0.93
N HIS A 235 -11.32 0.79 0.14
CA HIS A 235 -11.56 -0.65 0.31
C HIS A 235 -12.47 -0.99 1.51
N PHE A 236 -13.22 0.01 1.99
CA PHE A 236 -14.22 -0.15 3.04
C PHE A 236 -15.30 0.93 2.90
N ASP A 237 -16.43 0.70 3.55
CA ASP A 237 -17.52 1.68 3.60
C ASP A 237 -17.31 2.62 4.79
N TYR A 238 -17.58 3.90 4.59
CA TYR A 238 -17.49 4.91 5.63
C TYR A 238 -18.72 5.79 5.66
N ASP A 239 -19.41 5.78 6.81
CA ASP A 239 -20.54 6.68 7.07
C ASP A 239 -20.22 7.64 8.24
N PRO A 240 -19.98 8.94 7.96
CA PRO A 240 -19.65 9.91 9.01
C PRO A 240 -20.78 10.12 10.02
N ALA A 241 -22.04 9.84 9.66
CA ALA A 241 -23.16 9.94 10.60
C ALA A 241 -23.04 8.92 11.76
N SER A 242 -22.48 7.75 11.47
CA SER A 242 -22.26 6.66 12.42
C SER A 242 -20.99 6.81 13.24
N ASP A 243 -20.05 7.65 12.81
CA ASP A 243 -18.75 7.82 13.43
C ASP A 243 -18.84 8.77 14.65
N SER A 244 -18.50 8.27 15.82
CA SER A 244 -18.48 9.07 17.06
C SER A 244 -17.16 9.82 17.28
N LEU A 245 -16.11 9.50 16.53
CA LEU A 245 -14.78 10.10 16.67
C LEU A 245 -14.55 11.24 15.69
N ILE A 246 -15.45 11.44 14.72
CA ILE A 246 -15.33 12.54 13.74
C ILE A 246 -15.51 13.90 14.45
N PRO A 247 -14.61 14.88 14.21
CA PRO A 247 -14.69 16.19 14.86
C PRO A 247 -15.98 16.95 14.53
N CYS A 248 -16.47 16.83 13.29
CA CYS A 248 -17.69 17.47 12.80
C CYS A 248 -18.35 16.53 11.79
N LYS A 249 -19.54 16.02 12.12
CA LYS A 249 -20.27 15.04 11.29
C LYS A 249 -20.70 15.63 9.95
N GLU A 250 -21.07 16.91 9.97
CA GLU A 250 -21.51 17.67 8.80
C GLU A 250 -20.37 17.89 7.79
N ALA A 251 -19.13 17.92 8.27
CA ALA A 251 -17.94 18.01 7.43
C ALA A 251 -17.45 16.64 6.92
N GLY A 252 -18.06 15.53 7.35
CA GLY A 252 -17.64 14.19 6.96
C GLY A 252 -17.99 13.84 5.52
N LEU A 253 -17.05 13.21 4.81
CA LEU A 253 -17.27 12.71 3.45
C LEU A 253 -17.62 11.22 3.50
N ARG A 254 -18.88 10.88 3.17
CA ARG A 254 -19.32 9.49 3.00
C ARG A 254 -18.73 8.89 1.71
N PHE A 255 -18.32 7.62 1.78
CA PHE A 255 -17.91 6.82 0.63
C PHE A 255 -18.18 5.32 0.85
N ALA A 256 -18.21 4.55 -0.23
CA ALA A 256 -18.29 3.10 -0.23
C ALA A 256 -16.98 2.46 -0.71
N ALA A 257 -16.82 1.16 -0.43
CA ALA A 257 -15.73 0.37 -0.99
C ALA A 257 -15.81 0.38 -2.53
N GLY A 258 -14.72 0.77 -3.18
CA GLY A 258 -14.62 0.95 -4.63
C GLY A 258 -14.60 2.42 -5.08
N ASP A 259 -15.05 3.35 -4.23
CA ASP A 259 -15.04 4.78 -4.55
C ASP A 259 -13.61 5.31 -4.71
N LEU A 260 -13.48 6.34 -5.54
CA LEU A 260 -12.23 7.02 -5.82
C LEU A 260 -12.24 8.41 -5.21
N LEU A 261 -11.25 8.68 -4.38
CA LEU A 261 -11.09 9.96 -3.70
C LEU A 261 -9.79 10.65 -4.13
N GLN A 262 -9.87 11.96 -4.33
CA GLN A 262 -8.69 12.82 -4.39
C GLN A 262 -8.37 13.29 -2.97
N ILE A 263 -7.17 12.98 -2.51
CA ILE A 263 -6.68 13.47 -1.22
C ILE A 263 -6.16 14.90 -1.41
N VAL A 264 -6.73 15.82 -0.63
CA VAL A 264 -6.41 17.25 -0.64
C VAL A 264 -5.39 17.58 0.44
N ASN A 265 -5.52 16.98 1.62
CA ASN A 265 -4.66 17.25 2.77
C ASN A 265 -4.54 16.04 3.70
N GLN A 266 -3.31 15.73 4.13
CA GLN A 266 -2.97 14.64 5.07
C GLN A 266 -2.24 15.12 6.33
N ASP A 267 -2.20 16.43 6.59
CA ASP A 267 -1.49 17.02 7.74
C ASP A 267 -2.00 16.47 9.09
N ASP A 268 -3.29 16.19 9.21
CA ASP A 268 -3.84 15.57 10.42
C ASP A 268 -3.67 14.04 10.34
N PRO A 269 -3.03 13.43 11.36
CA PRO A 269 -2.70 12.00 11.36
C PRO A 269 -3.91 11.08 11.54
N ASN A 270 -5.09 11.61 11.87
CA ASN A 270 -6.31 10.86 12.09
C ASN A 270 -7.38 11.17 11.04
N TRP A 271 -7.44 12.41 10.52
CA TRP A 271 -8.50 12.90 9.64
C TRP A 271 -7.95 13.57 8.39
N TRP A 272 -8.04 12.90 7.25
CA TRP A 272 -7.65 13.50 5.97
C TRP A 272 -8.77 14.34 5.38
N GLN A 273 -8.41 15.33 4.57
CA GLN A 273 -9.36 16.04 3.72
C GLN A 273 -9.31 15.43 2.32
N ALA A 274 -10.48 15.03 1.82
CA ALA A 274 -10.61 14.42 0.50
C ALA A 274 -11.88 14.90 -0.20
N CYS A 275 -11.96 14.70 -1.51
CA CYS A 275 -13.19 14.88 -2.29
C CYS A 275 -13.35 13.73 -3.29
N HIS A 276 -14.59 13.52 -3.77
CA HIS A 276 -14.86 12.58 -4.85
C HIS A 276 -14.24 13.07 -6.16
N VAL A 277 -13.66 12.14 -6.93
CA VAL A 277 -13.04 12.45 -8.23
C VAL A 277 -14.04 13.01 -9.24
N GLU A 278 -15.32 12.61 -9.15
CA GLU A 278 -16.41 13.10 -10.00
C GLU A 278 -16.83 14.55 -9.68
N GLY A 279 -16.22 15.16 -8.65
CA GLY A 279 -16.48 16.52 -8.19
C GLY A 279 -17.17 16.55 -6.82
N GLY A 280 -17.09 17.70 -6.15
CA GLY A 280 -17.69 17.92 -4.83
C GLY A 280 -16.81 18.79 -3.94
N SER A 281 -17.36 19.20 -2.80
CA SER A 281 -16.60 19.88 -1.75
C SER A 281 -15.70 18.90 -1.01
N ALA A 282 -14.54 19.38 -0.54
CA ALA A 282 -13.70 18.60 0.35
C ALA A 282 -14.43 18.32 1.68
N GLY A 283 -14.27 17.10 2.19
CA GLY A 283 -14.76 16.68 3.50
C GLY A 283 -13.75 15.78 4.21
N LEU A 284 -14.04 15.48 5.47
CA LEU A 284 -13.20 14.68 6.34
C LEU A 284 -13.42 13.19 6.10
N VAL A 285 -12.33 12.47 5.91
CA VAL A 285 -12.29 11.00 5.87
C VAL A 285 -11.31 10.49 6.93
N PRO A 286 -11.53 9.30 7.51
CA PRO A 286 -10.56 8.71 8.42
C PRO A 286 -9.25 8.47 7.67
N SER A 287 -8.13 8.85 8.27
CA SER A 287 -6.81 8.52 7.76
C SER A 287 -6.58 7.01 7.74
N GLN A 288 -5.62 6.56 6.94
CA GLN A 288 -5.16 5.18 6.97
C GLN A 288 -4.76 4.74 8.39
N LEU A 289 -4.01 5.56 9.12
CA LEU A 289 -3.56 5.26 10.48
C LEU A 289 -4.72 5.07 11.46
N LEU A 290 -5.74 5.94 11.39
CA LEU A 290 -6.93 5.84 12.26
C LEU A 290 -7.70 4.55 12.00
N GLU A 291 -7.89 4.20 10.74
CA GLU A 291 -8.67 3.03 10.35
C GLU A 291 -7.89 1.73 10.61
N GLU A 292 -6.56 1.72 10.46
CA GLU A 292 -5.70 0.61 10.89
C GLU A 292 -5.84 0.37 12.40
N LYS A 293 -5.79 1.43 13.21
CA LYS A 293 -6.01 1.33 14.67
C LYS A 293 -7.38 0.74 14.97
N ARG A 294 -8.45 1.28 14.37
CA ARG A 294 -9.83 0.76 14.56
C ARG A 294 -9.91 -0.73 14.29
N LYS A 295 -9.35 -1.19 13.16
CA LYS A 295 -9.37 -2.61 12.78
C LYS A 295 -8.44 -3.49 13.63
N ALA A 296 -7.39 -2.94 14.23
CA ALA A 296 -6.50 -3.66 15.14
C ALA A 296 -7.12 -3.92 16.53
N PHE A 297 -8.02 -3.04 17.01
CA PHE A 297 -8.63 -3.16 18.35
C PHE A 297 -9.96 -3.94 18.37
N VAL A 298 -10.49 -4.36 17.22
CA VAL A 298 -11.66 -5.25 17.17
C VAL A 298 -11.23 -6.68 17.54
N LYS A 299 -11.76 -7.23 18.64
CA LYS A 299 -11.72 -8.67 18.91
C LYS A 299 -12.43 -9.37 17.75
N ARG A 300 -11.66 -9.99 16.85
CA ARG A 300 -12.22 -10.76 15.74
C ARG A 300 -12.81 -12.06 16.27
N ASP A 301 -14.05 -12.35 15.88
CA ASP A 301 -14.75 -13.58 16.24
C ASP A 301 -13.88 -14.80 15.91
N VAL A 302 -13.59 -15.58 16.94
CA VAL A 302 -12.97 -16.88 16.80
C VAL A 302 -14.02 -17.77 16.12
N GLU A 303 -13.79 -18.12 14.85
CA GLU A 303 -14.55 -19.15 14.16
C GLU A 303 -14.55 -20.42 15.02
N VAL A 304 -15.69 -20.71 15.67
CA VAL A 304 -15.92 -21.96 16.39
C VAL A 304 -16.03 -23.06 15.33
N PRO A 305 -15.15 -24.08 15.32
CA PRO A 305 -15.30 -25.21 14.41
C PRO A 305 -16.62 -25.94 14.69
N PRO A 306 -17.29 -26.50 13.68
CA PRO A 306 -18.55 -27.21 13.88
C PRO A 306 -18.34 -28.38 14.84
N ALA A 307 -19.27 -28.47 15.79
CA ALA A 307 -19.28 -29.40 16.91
C ALA A 307 -18.99 -30.85 16.48
N SER A 308 -17.86 -31.38 16.94
CA SER A 308 -17.66 -32.80 17.16
C SER A 308 -17.74 -33.03 18.67
N GLY A 309 -18.56 -34.01 19.06
CA GLY A 309 -19.20 -34.05 20.38
C GLY A 309 -18.30 -34.27 21.59
N ALA A 310 -18.96 -34.05 22.74
CA ALA A 310 -18.64 -34.48 24.11
C ALA A 310 -17.68 -33.62 24.96
N LEU A 311 -18.32 -32.89 25.87
CA LEU A 311 -18.14 -32.90 27.33
C LEU A 311 -16.90 -32.20 27.98
N CYS A 312 -17.25 -31.26 28.87
CA CYS A 312 -16.50 -30.74 30.01
C CYS A 312 -15.58 -29.52 29.77
N GLY A 313 -15.87 -28.46 30.51
CA GLY A 313 -15.14 -27.21 30.50
C GLY A 313 -13.75 -27.33 31.12
N SER A 314 -12.74 -26.89 30.38
CA SER A 314 -11.47 -26.45 30.94
C SER A 314 -10.89 -25.39 30.01
N LEU A 315 -10.74 -24.17 30.53
CA LEU A 315 -10.08 -23.04 29.88
C LEU A 315 -8.57 -23.34 29.76
N SER A 316 -8.22 -24.21 28.82
CA SER A 316 -6.83 -24.41 28.43
C SER A 316 -6.42 -23.28 27.48
N GLY A 317 -5.75 -22.27 28.02
CA GLY A 317 -5.08 -21.25 27.24
C GLY A 317 -4.14 -21.90 26.22
N LYS A 318 -4.55 -21.91 24.95
CA LYS A 318 -3.71 -22.42 23.86
C LYS A 318 -2.44 -21.57 23.81
N ARG A 319 -1.31 -22.18 24.17
CA ARG A 319 0.04 -21.60 23.96
C ARG A 319 0.11 -21.05 22.54
N LYS A 320 0.49 -19.77 22.39
CA LYS A 320 0.83 -19.17 21.09
C LYS A 320 1.85 -20.08 20.40
N LYS A 321 1.39 -20.86 19.41
CA LYS A 321 2.27 -21.62 18.53
C LYS A 321 3.02 -20.60 17.68
N ARG A 322 4.35 -20.52 17.83
CA ARG A 322 5.19 -19.89 16.81
C ARG A 322 5.06 -20.74 15.54
N MET A 323 4.29 -20.26 14.57
CA MET A 323 4.23 -20.87 13.25
C MET A 323 5.38 -20.31 12.42
N MET A 324 6.26 -21.21 11.97
CA MET A 324 7.23 -20.89 10.92
C MET A 324 6.47 -20.51 9.64
N TYR A 325 6.96 -19.48 8.94
CA TYR A 325 6.43 -19.03 7.66
C TYR A 325 6.61 -20.17 6.64
N LEU A 326 5.53 -20.91 6.38
CA LEU A 326 5.47 -21.88 5.28
C LEU A 326 4.64 -21.23 4.17
N THR A 327 5.21 -21.03 2.99
CA THR A 327 4.53 -20.45 1.82
C THR A 327 3.24 -21.21 1.48
N THR A 328 3.17 -22.50 1.79
CA THR A 328 1.98 -23.36 1.60
C THR A 328 0.82 -23.03 2.56
N LYS A 329 1.03 -22.24 3.62
CA LYS A 329 0.01 -21.81 4.60
C LYS A 329 -0.34 -20.33 4.50
N ASN A 330 -0.05 -19.68 3.37
CA ASN A 330 -0.29 -18.25 3.17
C ASN A 330 -1.76 -17.84 3.42
N ALA A 331 -2.72 -18.73 3.14
CA ALA A 331 -4.15 -18.52 3.36
C ALA A 331 -4.53 -18.18 4.82
N GLU A 332 -3.75 -18.63 5.82
CA GLU A 332 -3.97 -18.27 7.23
C GLU A 332 -3.50 -16.84 7.52
N PHE A 333 -2.49 -16.35 6.79
CA PHE A 333 -1.96 -14.99 6.89
C PHE A 333 -2.75 -13.99 6.05
N ASP A 334 -3.41 -14.42 4.97
CA ASP A 334 -4.30 -13.58 4.15
C ASP A 334 -5.37 -12.84 4.97
N ARG A 335 -5.79 -13.43 6.10
CA ARG A 335 -6.73 -12.79 7.04
C ARG A 335 -6.18 -11.51 7.68
N HIS A 336 -4.89 -11.23 7.58
CA HIS A 336 -4.18 -10.13 8.25
C HIS A 336 -3.82 -8.97 7.31
N GLU A 337 -4.09 -9.09 6.01
CA GLU A 337 -3.89 -8.00 5.06
C GLU A 337 -5.03 -6.99 5.21
N LEU A 338 -4.69 -5.77 5.65
CA LEU A 338 -5.62 -4.66 5.80
C LEU A 338 -5.41 -3.67 4.66
N LEU A 339 -6.11 -3.86 3.55
CA LEU A 339 -6.17 -2.85 2.50
C LEU A 339 -7.29 -1.86 2.83
N ILE A 340 -6.95 -0.60 3.06
CA ILE A 340 -7.89 0.47 3.47
C ILE A 340 -8.05 1.47 2.34
N TYR A 341 -6.92 2.05 1.93
CA TYR A 341 -6.77 2.90 0.76
C TYR A 341 -5.67 2.32 -0.12
N GLU A 342 -5.89 2.32 -1.43
CA GLU A 342 -4.86 1.98 -2.42
C GLU A 342 -4.59 3.22 -3.27
N GLU A 343 -3.34 3.69 -3.31
CA GLU A 343 -2.97 4.82 -4.17
C GLU A 343 -3.07 4.40 -5.64
N VAL A 344 -3.78 5.18 -6.44
CA VAL A 344 -4.09 4.87 -7.84
C VAL A 344 -3.72 6.03 -8.77
N ALA A 345 -3.36 5.68 -10.00
CA ALA A 345 -3.11 6.60 -11.10
C ALA A 345 -4.16 6.40 -12.20
N ARG A 346 -4.61 7.51 -12.79
CA ARG A 346 -5.48 7.49 -13.97
C ARG A 346 -4.64 7.33 -15.23
N MET A 347 -4.81 6.22 -15.91
CA MET A 347 -4.14 5.90 -17.17
C MET A 347 -5.09 6.10 -18.35
N PRO A 348 -4.57 6.53 -19.52
CA PRO A 348 -5.35 6.52 -20.76
C PRO A 348 -5.82 5.08 -21.08
N PRO A 349 -6.83 4.90 -21.94
CA PRO A 349 -7.31 3.57 -22.29
C PRO A 349 -6.18 2.67 -22.78
N PHE A 350 -6.01 1.52 -22.13
CA PHE A 350 -4.96 0.55 -22.45
C PHE A 350 -5.47 -0.88 -22.30
N ARG A 351 -4.77 -1.85 -22.92
CA ARG A 351 -5.16 -3.26 -22.82
C ARG A 351 -4.55 -3.90 -21.57
N ARG A 352 -5.39 -4.46 -20.71
CA ARG A 352 -4.94 -5.34 -19.62
C ARG A 352 -4.24 -6.57 -20.21
N LYS A 353 -3.18 -7.05 -19.57
CA LYS A 353 -2.43 -8.22 -20.07
C LYS A 353 -3.10 -9.53 -19.67
N THR A 354 -3.77 -9.54 -18.53
CA THR A 354 -4.46 -10.73 -18.00
C THR A 354 -5.89 -10.42 -17.57
N LEU A 355 -6.80 -11.36 -17.79
CA LEU A 355 -8.16 -11.39 -17.24
C LEU A 355 -8.26 -12.56 -16.27
N VAL A 356 -8.51 -12.27 -15.00
CA VAL A 356 -8.53 -13.26 -13.93
C VAL A 356 -9.96 -13.47 -13.45
N LEU A 357 -10.51 -14.67 -13.67
CA LEU A 357 -11.84 -15.07 -13.23
C LEU A 357 -11.76 -15.82 -11.90
N ILE A 358 -12.23 -15.16 -10.83
CA ILE A 358 -12.26 -15.68 -9.46
C ILE A 358 -13.68 -16.05 -9.07
N GLY A 359 -13.87 -17.07 -8.24
CA GLY A 359 -15.21 -17.52 -7.83
C GLY A 359 -15.19 -18.95 -7.33
N ALA A 360 -16.26 -19.36 -6.66
CA ALA A 360 -16.37 -20.71 -6.12
C ALA A 360 -16.32 -21.79 -7.22
N GLN A 361 -16.06 -23.03 -6.84
CA GLN A 361 -16.10 -24.14 -7.79
C GLN A 361 -17.53 -24.35 -8.30
N GLY A 362 -17.71 -24.49 -9.61
CA GLY A 362 -19.03 -24.75 -10.20
C GLY A 362 -19.85 -23.51 -10.60
N VAL A 363 -19.38 -22.29 -10.30
CA VAL A 363 -20.10 -21.04 -10.65
C VAL A 363 -20.02 -20.64 -12.12
N GLY A 364 -19.41 -21.45 -12.99
CA GLY A 364 -19.36 -21.19 -14.44
C GLY A 364 -18.14 -20.42 -14.97
N ARG A 365 -17.08 -20.23 -14.17
CA ARG A 365 -15.82 -19.57 -14.59
C ARG A 365 -15.25 -20.13 -15.90
N ARG A 366 -15.14 -21.47 -15.99
CA ARG A 366 -14.61 -22.17 -17.16
C ARG A 366 -15.48 -21.96 -18.41
N SER A 367 -16.80 -21.93 -18.24
CA SER A 367 -17.75 -21.69 -19.33
C SER A 367 -17.61 -20.28 -19.90
N LEU A 368 -17.51 -19.27 -19.03
CA LEU A 368 -17.26 -17.88 -19.43
C LEU A 368 -15.90 -17.71 -20.12
N LYS A 369 -14.85 -18.33 -19.56
CA LYS A 369 -13.51 -18.36 -20.18
C LYS A 369 -13.57 -18.92 -21.61
N ASN A 370 -14.19 -20.10 -21.79
CA ASN A 370 -14.27 -20.74 -23.09
C ASN A 370 -15.06 -19.90 -24.10
N LYS A 371 -16.17 -19.28 -23.68
CA LYS A 371 -16.93 -18.36 -24.53
C LYS A 371 -16.10 -17.16 -24.98
N LEU A 372 -15.34 -16.53 -24.08
CA LEU A 372 -14.45 -15.44 -24.45
C LEU A 372 -13.40 -15.88 -25.47
N LEU A 373 -12.74 -17.02 -25.23
CA LEU A 373 -11.74 -17.57 -26.15
C LEU A 373 -12.33 -17.86 -27.54
N MET A 374 -13.54 -18.41 -27.61
CA MET A 374 -14.23 -18.68 -28.88
C MET A 374 -14.71 -17.40 -29.57
N SER A 375 -15.07 -16.37 -28.81
CA SER A 375 -15.57 -15.11 -29.36
C SER A 375 -14.51 -14.33 -30.13
N ASP A 376 -13.24 -14.41 -29.73
CA ASP A 376 -12.14 -13.77 -30.42
C ASP A 376 -10.79 -14.42 -30.09
N GLN A 377 -10.38 -15.37 -30.93
CA GLN A 377 -9.13 -16.10 -30.77
C GLN A 377 -7.88 -15.26 -31.05
N ALA A 378 -8.02 -14.12 -31.73
CA ALA A 378 -6.92 -13.20 -31.99
C ALA A 378 -6.63 -12.33 -30.77
N ARG A 379 -7.68 -11.92 -30.03
CA ARG A 379 -7.54 -11.10 -28.82
C ARG A 379 -7.24 -11.90 -27.56
N TYR A 380 -7.82 -13.10 -27.43
CA TYR A 380 -7.76 -13.86 -26.18
C TYR A 380 -6.92 -15.12 -26.31
N GLY A 381 -6.17 -15.42 -25.27
CA GLY A 381 -5.44 -16.67 -25.11
C GLY A 381 -5.62 -17.23 -23.70
N THR A 382 -5.21 -18.48 -23.49
CA THR A 382 -5.19 -19.09 -22.16
C THR A 382 -3.99 -20.02 -22.05
N THR A 383 -3.61 -20.36 -20.82
CA THR A 383 -2.51 -21.28 -20.55
C THR A 383 -2.96 -22.73 -20.67
N ILE A 384 -2.05 -23.60 -21.12
CA ILE A 384 -2.23 -25.05 -20.99
C ILE A 384 -1.70 -25.49 -19.62
N PRO A 385 -2.54 -26.08 -18.75
CA PRO A 385 -2.09 -26.57 -17.45
C PRO A 385 -1.16 -27.78 -17.60
N TYR A 386 -0.29 -27.95 -16.62
CA TYR A 386 0.64 -29.08 -16.51
C TYR A 386 0.06 -30.15 -15.60
N THR A 387 0.40 -31.41 -15.84
CA THR A 387 0.08 -32.50 -14.94
C THR A 387 1.17 -33.56 -14.88
N SER A 388 1.33 -34.19 -13.71
CA SER A 388 2.17 -35.38 -13.53
C SER A 388 1.48 -36.68 -13.92
N ARG A 389 0.18 -36.63 -14.25
CA ARG A 389 -0.59 -37.80 -14.67
C ARG A 389 -0.07 -38.33 -16.01
N LYS A 390 -0.08 -39.64 -16.22
CA LYS A 390 0.19 -40.21 -17.55
C LYS A 390 -0.93 -39.84 -18.54
N PRO A 391 -0.59 -39.49 -19.81
CA PRO A 391 -1.60 -39.26 -20.83
C PRO A 391 -2.44 -40.51 -21.09
N LYS A 392 -3.74 -40.35 -21.34
CA LYS A 392 -4.62 -41.41 -21.85
C LYS A 392 -4.40 -41.59 -23.35
N GLU A 393 -4.83 -42.73 -23.91
CA GLU A 393 -4.66 -43.05 -25.34
C GLU A 393 -5.24 -41.98 -26.29
N SER A 394 -6.31 -41.29 -25.89
CA SER A 394 -6.94 -40.22 -26.68
C SER A 394 -6.35 -38.82 -26.42
N GLU A 395 -5.48 -38.66 -25.43
CA GLU A 395 -4.91 -37.37 -25.05
C GLU A 395 -3.59 -37.13 -25.78
N LYS A 396 -3.45 -35.96 -26.40
CA LYS A 396 -2.20 -35.52 -27.03
C LYS A 396 -1.51 -34.50 -26.14
N ASP A 397 -0.20 -34.60 -26.01
CA ASP A 397 0.57 -33.60 -25.28
C ASP A 397 0.39 -32.20 -25.90
N GLY A 398 0.30 -31.19 -25.04
CA GLY A 398 -0.01 -29.83 -25.42
C GLY A 398 -1.48 -29.59 -25.76
N HIS A 399 -2.33 -30.62 -25.81
CA HIS A 399 -3.77 -30.48 -26.02
C HIS A 399 -4.51 -30.73 -24.70
N GLY A 400 -5.00 -29.67 -24.08
CA GLY A 400 -5.67 -29.72 -22.78
C GLY A 400 -4.70 -29.78 -21.60
N TYR A 401 -3.66 -30.62 -21.65
CA TYR A 401 -2.59 -30.69 -20.65
C TYR A 401 -1.20 -30.78 -21.27
N ARG A 402 -0.21 -30.31 -20.52
CA ARG A 402 1.21 -30.63 -20.73
C ARG A 402 1.61 -31.72 -19.73
N PHE A 403 2.05 -32.86 -20.24
CA PHE A 403 2.40 -34.00 -19.39
C PHE A 403 3.89 -33.94 -19.03
N VAL A 404 4.19 -33.90 -17.73
CA VAL A 404 5.55 -33.84 -17.19
C VAL A 404 5.75 -34.91 -16.12
N SER A 405 7.00 -35.22 -15.77
CA SER A 405 7.24 -36.17 -14.68
C SER A 405 6.89 -35.54 -13.32
N ARG A 406 6.50 -36.35 -12.32
CA ARG A 406 6.22 -35.85 -10.96
C ARG A 406 7.46 -35.16 -10.36
N GLY A 407 8.65 -35.76 -10.51
CA GLY A 407 9.90 -35.20 -9.97
C GLY A 407 10.28 -33.86 -10.60
N GLU A 408 10.09 -33.70 -11.91
CA GLU A 408 10.27 -32.41 -12.59
C GLU A 408 9.28 -31.37 -12.07
N MET A 409 8.00 -31.73 -11.96
CA MET A 409 6.97 -30.83 -11.46
C MET A 409 7.23 -30.40 -10.01
N GLU A 410 7.66 -31.30 -9.13
CA GLU A 410 8.03 -30.99 -7.75
C GLU A 410 9.26 -30.07 -7.66
N ALA A 411 10.27 -30.28 -8.52
CA ALA A 411 11.44 -29.39 -8.59
C ALA A 411 11.05 -27.98 -9.07
N ASP A 412 10.19 -27.88 -10.07
CA ASP A 412 9.67 -26.63 -10.59
C ASP A 412 8.80 -25.89 -9.56
N ILE A 413 7.96 -26.61 -8.83
CA ILE A 413 7.17 -26.08 -7.70
C ILE A 413 8.09 -25.52 -6.62
N LYS A 414 9.13 -26.27 -6.22
CA LYS A 414 10.12 -25.81 -5.24
C LYS A 414 10.88 -24.57 -5.70
N ALA A 415 11.09 -24.44 -7.01
CA ALA A 415 11.71 -23.28 -7.64
C ALA A 415 10.75 -22.10 -7.85
N GLY A 416 9.48 -22.17 -7.41
CA GLY A 416 8.52 -21.07 -7.52
C GLY A 416 8.04 -20.78 -8.95
N ARG A 417 8.13 -21.76 -9.87
CA ARG A 417 7.75 -21.57 -11.29
C ARG A 417 6.25 -21.74 -11.57
N TYR A 418 5.48 -22.15 -10.57
CA TYR A 418 4.03 -22.37 -10.68
C TYR A 418 3.27 -21.24 -9.99
N LEU A 419 2.28 -20.70 -10.70
CA LEU A 419 1.32 -19.73 -10.14
C LEU A 419 0.43 -20.42 -9.09
N GLU A 420 -0.13 -21.56 -9.47
CA GLU A 420 -0.90 -22.42 -8.60
C GLU A 420 -0.62 -23.88 -8.94
N HIS A 421 -0.71 -24.72 -7.91
CA HIS A 421 -0.58 -26.16 -8.04
C HIS A 421 -1.48 -26.87 -7.02
N GLY A 422 -1.87 -28.09 -7.31
CA GLY A 422 -2.63 -28.95 -6.42
C GLY A 422 -2.44 -30.42 -6.75
N GLU A 423 -2.83 -31.28 -5.82
CA GLU A 423 -2.82 -32.72 -6.01
C GLU A 423 -4.25 -33.24 -6.09
N TYR A 424 -4.52 -34.07 -7.10
CA TYR A 424 -5.81 -34.73 -7.30
C TYR A 424 -5.59 -36.16 -7.77
N GLU A 425 -6.20 -37.13 -7.08
CA GLU A 425 -6.04 -38.57 -7.34
C GLU A 425 -4.56 -38.99 -7.44
N GLY A 426 -3.71 -38.49 -6.53
CA GLY A 426 -2.28 -38.83 -6.47
C GLY A 426 -1.41 -38.19 -7.56
N ASN A 427 -1.98 -37.32 -8.40
CA ASN A 427 -1.28 -36.64 -9.48
C ASN A 427 -1.26 -35.13 -9.24
N LEU A 428 -0.15 -34.50 -9.58
CA LEU A 428 0.02 -33.06 -9.52
C LEU A 428 -0.60 -32.39 -10.75
N TYR A 429 -1.18 -31.21 -10.53
CA TYR A 429 -1.73 -30.32 -11.54
C TYR A 429 -1.30 -28.89 -11.22
N GLY A 430 -1.05 -28.06 -12.24
CA GLY A 430 -0.69 -26.67 -11.99
C GLY A 430 -0.50 -25.83 -13.24
N THR A 431 -0.48 -24.52 -13.04
CA THR A 431 -0.29 -23.53 -14.09
C THR A 431 1.06 -22.84 -13.90
N LYS A 432 1.96 -22.94 -14.89
CA LYS A 432 3.26 -22.26 -14.86
C LYS A 432 3.10 -20.76 -15.13
N ILE A 433 3.91 -19.94 -14.46
CA ILE A 433 3.94 -18.48 -14.66
C ILE A 433 4.40 -18.14 -16.08
N ASP A 434 5.42 -18.85 -16.59
CA ASP A 434 5.94 -18.62 -17.95
C ASP A 434 4.91 -18.89 -19.06
N SER A 435 3.94 -19.77 -18.82
CA SER A 435 2.83 -19.99 -19.76
C SER A 435 1.98 -18.72 -19.92
N ILE A 436 1.86 -17.91 -18.87
CA ILE A 436 1.11 -16.65 -18.89
C ILE A 436 1.89 -15.63 -19.72
N ARG A 437 3.20 -15.51 -19.46
CA ARG A 437 4.11 -14.66 -20.23
C ARG A 437 4.04 -14.96 -21.72
N ALA A 438 4.13 -16.23 -22.10
CA ALA A 438 4.04 -16.64 -23.50
C ALA A 438 2.75 -16.19 -24.21
N VAL A 439 1.61 -16.18 -23.51
CA VAL A 439 0.35 -15.67 -24.08
C VAL A 439 0.36 -14.15 -24.21
N VAL A 440 0.91 -13.45 -23.21
CA VAL A 440 1.05 -11.99 -23.22
C VAL A 440 2.01 -11.54 -24.33
N ASP A 441 3.15 -12.22 -24.48
CA ASP A 441 4.17 -11.94 -25.50
C ASP A 441 3.64 -12.20 -26.92
N ALA A 442 2.68 -13.12 -27.07
CA ALA A 442 1.94 -13.32 -28.31
C ALA A 442 0.93 -12.19 -28.62
N GLY A 443 0.89 -11.12 -27.81
CA GLY A 443 0.01 -9.96 -27.99
C GLY A 443 -1.44 -10.20 -27.59
N LYS A 444 -1.73 -11.29 -26.88
CA LYS A 444 -3.09 -11.67 -26.44
C LYS A 444 -3.31 -11.38 -24.97
N MET A 445 -4.55 -11.08 -24.60
CA MET A 445 -4.95 -11.05 -23.20
C MET A 445 -5.09 -12.48 -22.68
N CYS A 446 -4.31 -12.84 -21.66
CA CYS A 446 -4.36 -14.18 -21.07
C CYS A 446 -5.53 -14.30 -20.09
N ILE A 447 -6.49 -15.18 -20.40
CA ILE A 447 -7.64 -15.47 -19.55
C ILE A 447 -7.31 -16.65 -18.62
N LEU A 448 -7.48 -16.42 -17.31
CA LEU A 448 -7.13 -17.33 -16.23
C LEU A 448 -8.35 -17.57 -15.33
N ASP A 449 -8.67 -18.84 -15.04
CA ASP A 449 -9.70 -19.27 -14.10
C ASP A 449 -9.09 -19.95 -12.86
N VAL A 450 -8.26 -19.19 -12.15
CA VAL A 450 -7.40 -19.64 -11.04
C VAL A 450 -8.07 -19.50 -9.68
N ASN A 451 -7.44 -20.02 -8.62
CA ASN A 451 -7.88 -19.80 -7.24
C ASN A 451 -7.67 -18.35 -6.78
N PRO A 452 -8.45 -17.83 -5.82
CA PRO A 452 -8.30 -16.46 -5.29
C PRO A 452 -6.88 -16.10 -4.83
N GLN A 453 -6.15 -17.09 -4.29
CA GLN A 453 -4.77 -16.97 -3.85
C GLN A 453 -3.81 -16.49 -4.95
N ALA A 454 -4.04 -16.92 -6.19
CA ALA A 454 -3.20 -16.58 -7.32
C ALA A 454 -3.23 -15.09 -7.65
N VAL A 455 -4.29 -14.37 -7.25
CA VAL A 455 -4.40 -12.92 -7.48
C VAL A 455 -3.24 -12.16 -6.84
N LYS A 456 -2.75 -12.60 -5.69
CA LYS A 456 -1.62 -11.95 -4.98
C LYS A 456 -0.33 -11.98 -5.80
N VAL A 457 -0.10 -13.07 -6.51
CA VAL A 457 1.06 -13.23 -7.39
C VAL A 457 0.86 -12.47 -8.70
N LEU A 458 -0.38 -12.42 -9.20
CA LEU A 458 -0.71 -11.76 -10.46
C LEU A 458 -0.84 -10.24 -10.35
N ARG A 459 -1.10 -9.67 -9.16
CA ARG A 459 -1.38 -8.24 -8.98
C ARG A 459 -0.11 -7.38 -9.05
N THR A 460 0.55 -7.37 -10.19
CA THR A 460 1.80 -6.65 -10.44
C THR A 460 1.76 -5.92 -11.79
N ALA A 461 2.70 -4.98 -11.99
CA ALA A 461 2.91 -4.29 -13.28
C ALA A 461 3.24 -5.25 -14.44
N GLU A 462 3.73 -6.45 -14.12
CA GLU A 462 4.06 -7.48 -15.11
C GLU A 462 2.78 -8.01 -15.79
N PHE A 463 1.77 -8.36 -15.00
CA PHE A 463 0.55 -9.03 -15.50
C PHE A 463 -0.67 -8.11 -15.61
N VAL A 464 -0.63 -6.93 -14.97
CA VAL A 464 -1.66 -5.88 -15.00
C VAL A 464 -3.07 -6.47 -15.04
N PRO A 465 -3.47 -7.27 -14.04
CA PRO A 465 -4.67 -8.09 -14.12
C PRO A 465 -5.93 -7.24 -14.08
N TYR A 466 -6.97 -7.72 -14.75
CA TYR A 466 -8.35 -7.33 -14.49
C TYR A 466 -9.05 -8.49 -13.79
N VAL A 467 -9.43 -8.31 -12.53
CA VAL A 467 -9.94 -9.36 -11.66
C VAL A 467 -11.46 -9.29 -11.63
N VAL A 468 -12.10 -10.31 -12.20
CA VAL A 468 -13.56 -10.44 -12.20
C VAL A 468 -13.97 -11.55 -11.25
N PHE A 469 -14.73 -11.19 -10.22
CA PHE A 469 -15.38 -12.14 -9.34
C PHE A 469 -16.71 -12.60 -9.94
N ILE A 470 -16.85 -13.90 -10.10
CA ILE A 470 -18.08 -14.57 -10.52
C ILE A 470 -18.75 -15.10 -9.26
N GLU A 471 -19.74 -14.35 -8.81
CA GLU A 471 -20.53 -14.66 -7.62
C GLU A 471 -21.51 -15.80 -7.93
N ALA A 472 -21.62 -16.74 -6.99
CA ALA A 472 -22.63 -17.78 -7.06
C ALA A 472 -24.04 -17.19 -6.94
N PRO A 473 -24.98 -17.54 -7.82
CA PRO A 473 -26.38 -17.22 -7.59
C PRO A 473 -26.91 -18.04 -6.40
N GLY A 474 -28.17 -17.79 -6.00
CA GLY A 474 -28.83 -18.58 -4.96
C GLY A 474 -28.80 -20.11 -5.26
N PRO A 475 -28.84 -20.96 -4.23
CA PRO A 475 -28.64 -22.41 -4.38
C PRO A 475 -29.67 -23.07 -5.30
N ASP A 476 -30.90 -22.54 -5.33
CA ASP A 476 -31.96 -23.03 -6.22
C ASP A 476 -31.68 -22.70 -7.68
N THR A 477 -31.29 -21.45 -7.96
CA THR A 477 -30.87 -21.01 -9.31
C THR A 477 -29.67 -21.82 -9.80
N LEU A 478 -28.66 -22.02 -8.96
CA LEU A 478 -27.48 -22.81 -9.30
C LEU A 478 -27.83 -24.25 -9.69
N ARG A 479 -28.77 -24.88 -8.97
CA ARG A 479 -29.28 -26.22 -9.32
C ARG A 479 -30.11 -26.21 -10.60
N ALA A 480 -30.93 -25.20 -10.84
CA ALA A 480 -31.69 -25.06 -12.07
C ALA A 480 -30.77 -24.92 -13.29
N MET A 481 -29.74 -24.08 -13.20
CA MET A 481 -28.71 -23.94 -14.23
C MET A 481 -27.97 -25.25 -14.48
N ASN A 482 -27.60 -25.98 -13.42
CA ASN A 482 -26.96 -27.29 -13.57
C ASN A 482 -27.87 -28.31 -14.27
N ARG A 483 -29.19 -28.29 -13.99
CA ARG A 483 -30.16 -29.15 -14.68
C ARG A 483 -30.25 -28.83 -16.17
N ALA A 484 -30.36 -27.55 -16.53
CA ALA A 484 -30.35 -27.13 -17.94
C ALA A 484 -29.03 -27.51 -18.64
N ALA A 485 -27.90 -27.42 -17.92
CA ALA A 485 -26.60 -27.84 -18.44
C ALA A 485 -26.50 -29.37 -18.63
N LEU A 486 -27.16 -30.17 -17.79
CA LEU A 486 -27.27 -31.63 -17.99
C LEU A 486 -28.11 -31.96 -19.22
N GLU A 487 -29.26 -31.31 -19.37
CA GLU A 487 -30.16 -31.49 -20.54
C GLU A 487 -29.46 -31.13 -21.86
N SER A 488 -28.57 -30.13 -21.81
CA SER A 488 -27.75 -29.70 -22.95
C SER A 488 -26.46 -30.51 -23.14
N GLY A 489 -26.18 -31.51 -22.28
CA GLY A 489 -24.96 -32.32 -22.32
C GLY A 489 -23.65 -31.60 -21.92
N VAL A 490 -23.75 -30.37 -21.39
CA VAL A 490 -22.61 -29.54 -20.96
C VAL A 490 -22.10 -29.97 -19.59
N ALA A 491 -23.00 -30.42 -18.72
CA ALA A 491 -22.67 -31.00 -17.41
C ALA A 491 -22.88 -32.52 -17.44
N THR A 492 -22.07 -33.24 -16.67
CA THR A 492 -22.15 -34.71 -16.54
C THR A 492 -22.62 -35.16 -15.17
N LYS A 493 -22.60 -34.27 -14.17
CA LYS A 493 -22.97 -34.56 -12.79
C LYS A 493 -24.06 -33.60 -12.33
N GLN A 494 -25.11 -34.17 -11.74
CA GLN A 494 -26.16 -33.43 -11.08
C GLN A 494 -25.66 -32.84 -9.75
N LEU A 495 -25.91 -31.55 -9.57
CA LEU A 495 -25.55 -30.82 -8.37
C LEU A 495 -26.56 -31.12 -7.25
N THR A 496 -26.07 -31.60 -6.12
CA THR A 496 -26.92 -31.82 -4.93
C THR A 496 -27.24 -30.50 -4.23
N GLU A 497 -28.26 -30.48 -3.37
CA GLU A 497 -28.57 -29.30 -2.55
C GLU A 497 -27.39 -28.93 -1.61
N ALA A 498 -26.74 -29.93 -1.03
CA ALA A 498 -25.58 -29.72 -0.17
C ALA A 498 -24.40 -29.10 -0.93
N ASP A 499 -24.13 -29.56 -2.16
CA ASP A 499 -23.08 -28.99 -3.01
C ASP A 499 -23.40 -27.56 -3.43
N ALA A 500 -24.67 -27.27 -3.76
CA ALA A 500 -25.11 -25.93 -4.10
C ALA A 500 -24.96 -24.95 -2.93
N ARG A 501 -25.40 -25.34 -1.73
CA ARG A 501 -25.21 -24.54 -0.50
C ARG A 501 -23.74 -24.28 -0.20
N ARG A 502 -22.88 -25.30 -0.32
CA ARG A 502 -21.43 -25.17 -0.15
C ARG A 502 -20.83 -24.19 -1.16
N THR A 503 -21.29 -24.21 -2.41
CA THR A 503 -20.83 -23.29 -3.46
C THR A 503 -21.16 -21.83 -3.13
N VAL A 504 -22.38 -21.59 -2.64
CA VAL A 504 -22.82 -20.24 -2.21
C VAL A 504 -22.03 -19.76 -1.00
N GLU A 505 -21.86 -20.61 0.02
CA GLU A 505 -21.06 -20.28 1.20
C GLU A 505 -19.59 -19.98 0.84
N GLU A 506 -19.00 -20.78 -0.05
CA GLU A 506 -17.66 -20.54 -0.57
C GLU A 506 -17.56 -19.22 -1.33
N SER A 507 -18.57 -18.89 -2.14
CA SER A 507 -18.65 -17.60 -2.85
C SER A 507 -18.64 -16.44 -1.86
N SER A 508 -19.47 -16.49 -0.81
CA SER A 508 -19.50 -15.46 0.23
C SER A 508 -18.18 -15.39 1.03
N ARG A 509 -17.49 -16.52 1.22
CA ARG A 509 -16.16 -16.54 1.86
C ARG A 509 -15.10 -15.87 0.99
N ILE A 510 -15.09 -16.17 -0.32
CA ILE A 510 -14.18 -15.55 -1.28
C ILE A 510 -14.42 -14.04 -1.36
N GLN A 511 -15.68 -13.60 -1.41
CA GLN A 511 -16.02 -12.17 -1.44
C GLN A 511 -15.54 -11.44 -0.19
N ARG A 512 -15.71 -12.01 1.01
CA ARG A 512 -15.20 -11.41 2.25
C ARG A 512 -13.68 -11.37 2.31
N GLY A 513 -13.01 -12.42 1.84
CA GLY A 513 -11.55 -12.54 1.92
C GLY A 513 -10.78 -11.75 0.84
N TYR A 514 -11.34 -11.65 -0.37
CA TYR A 514 -10.65 -11.14 -1.56
C TYR A 514 -11.37 -9.99 -2.24
N GLY A 515 -12.50 -9.51 -1.70
CA GLY A 515 -13.32 -8.46 -2.32
C GLY A 515 -12.53 -7.21 -2.73
N HIS A 516 -11.54 -6.84 -1.93
CA HIS A 516 -10.67 -5.69 -2.18
C HIS A 516 -9.80 -5.83 -3.45
N TYR A 517 -9.60 -7.05 -3.94
CA TYR A 517 -8.85 -7.30 -5.18
C TYR A 517 -9.70 -7.22 -6.44
N PHE A 518 -11.03 -7.23 -6.33
CA PHE A 518 -11.91 -7.33 -7.49
C PHE A 518 -12.03 -5.97 -8.19
N ASP A 519 -11.95 -6.00 -9.51
CA ASP A 519 -12.30 -4.86 -10.37
C ASP A 519 -13.80 -4.88 -10.73
N LEU A 520 -14.38 -6.08 -10.81
CA LEU A 520 -15.79 -6.28 -11.17
C LEU A 520 -16.35 -7.53 -10.48
N SER A 521 -17.58 -7.44 -9.97
CA SER A 521 -18.34 -8.59 -9.46
C SER A 521 -19.57 -8.83 -10.33
N LEU A 522 -19.78 -10.08 -10.76
CA LEU A 522 -20.92 -10.51 -11.57
C LEU A 522 -21.56 -11.75 -10.96
N THR A 523 -22.83 -11.67 -10.59
CA THR A 523 -23.63 -12.86 -10.26
C THR A 523 -23.94 -13.64 -11.53
N ASN A 524 -23.62 -14.94 -11.55
CA ASN A 524 -23.87 -15.78 -12.71
C ASN A 524 -25.15 -16.62 -12.55
N ASP A 525 -26.30 -15.97 -12.74
CA ASP A 525 -27.63 -16.58 -12.79
C ASP A 525 -28.06 -16.98 -14.21
N ASP A 526 -27.55 -16.30 -15.24
CA ASP A 526 -27.67 -16.66 -16.64
C ASP A 526 -26.34 -16.49 -17.40
N LEU A 527 -25.90 -17.55 -18.10
CA LEU A 527 -24.59 -17.58 -18.72
C LEU A 527 -24.46 -16.61 -19.91
N GLU A 528 -25.53 -16.35 -20.67
CA GLU A 528 -25.49 -15.44 -21.81
C GLU A 528 -25.49 -13.97 -21.37
N CYS A 529 -26.36 -13.61 -20.42
CA CYS A 529 -26.41 -12.28 -19.84
C CYS A 529 -25.09 -11.92 -19.17
N THR A 530 -24.55 -12.82 -18.35
CA THR A 530 -23.27 -12.60 -17.67
C THR A 530 -22.11 -12.52 -18.65
N PHE A 531 -22.10 -13.33 -19.70
CA PHE A 531 -21.12 -13.19 -20.79
C PHE A 531 -21.24 -11.84 -21.50
N GLY A 532 -22.46 -11.36 -21.76
CA GLY A 532 -22.72 -10.04 -22.34
C GLY A 532 -22.16 -8.91 -21.49
N ARG A 533 -22.40 -8.94 -20.17
CA ARG A 533 -21.87 -7.97 -19.19
C ARG A 533 -20.33 -8.02 -19.12
N LEU A 534 -19.75 -9.22 -19.09
CA LEU A 534 -18.30 -9.40 -19.10
C LEU A 534 -17.67 -8.82 -20.37
N ARG A 535 -18.25 -9.10 -21.54
CA ARG A 535 -17.80 -8.54 -22.82
C ARG A 535 -17.90 -7.01 -22.85
N GLN A 536 -18.99 -6.45 -22.33
CA GLN A 536 -19.14 -5.00 -22.22
C GLN A 536 -18.04 -4.38 -21.34
N ALA A 537 -17.72 -5.01 -20.20
CA ALA A 537 -16.62 -4.57 -19.36
C ALA A 537 -15.26 -4.61 -20.11
N MET A 538 -15.01 -5.66 -20.92
CA MET A 538 -13.79 -5.75 -21.73
C MET A 538 -13.70 -4.64 -22.79
N GLU A 539 -14.81 -4.24 -23.41
CA GLU A 539 -14.81 -3.12 -24.35
C GLU A 539 -14.62 -1.77 -23.64
N ARG A 540 -15.21 -1.57 -22.46
CA ARG A 540 -15.00 -0.34 -21.66
C ARG A 540 -13.52 -0.14 -21.31
N LEU A 541 -12.81 -1.19 -20.92
CA LEU A 541 -11.36 -1.10 -20.66
C LEU A 541 -10.56 -0.55 -21.85
N ARG A 542 -11.02 -0.79 -23.08
CA ARG A 542 -10.34 -0.31 -24.30
C ARG A 542 -10.69 1.13 -24.67
N ALA A 543 -11.85 1.61 -24.25
CA ALA A 543 -12.40 2.90 -24.66
C ALA A 543 -12.26 3.98 -23.56
N GLU A 544 -12.32 3.57 -22.30
CA GLU A 544 -12.36 4.47 -21.14
C GLU A 544 -11.00 4.51 -20.42
N PRO A 545 -10.62 5.67 -19.85
CA PRO A 545 -9.49 5.76 -18.93
C PRO A 545 -9.66 4.81 -17.74
N GLN A 546 -8.55 4.28 -17.23
CA GLN A 546 -8.56 3.29 -16.16
C GLN A 546 -7.80 3.79 -14.94
N TRP A 547 -8.31 3.45 -13.76
CA TRP A 547 -7.57 3.61 -12.51
C TRP A 547 -6.82 2.32 -12.20
N VAL A 548 -5.52 2.44 -11.99
CA VAL A 548 -4.62 1.33 -11.64
C VAL A 548 -3.77 1.71 -10.44
N PRO A 549 -3.28 0.74 -9.65
CA PRO A 549 -2.32 1.01 -8.59
C PRO A 549 -1.12 1.82 -9.11
N VAL A 550 -0.68 2.81 -8.32
CA VAL A 550 0.49 3.66 -8.67
C VAL A 550 1.73 2.82 -8.92
N SER A 551 1.91 1.72 -8.19
CA SER A 551 3.02 0.76 -8.34
C SER A 551 3.06 0.02 -9.67
N TRP A 552 2.03 0.16 -10.51
CA TRP A 552 2.02 -0.40 -11.86
C TRP A 552 2.53 0.59 -12.91
N VAL A 553 2.67 1.86 -12.55
CA VAL A 553 3.01 2.97 -13.44
C VAL A 553 4.39 3.54 -13.13
N TYR A 554 4.71 3.71 -11.85
CA TYR A 554 5.92 4.37 -11.36
C TYR A 554 6.91 3.38 -10.74
#